data_AF-A0AA38HK84-F1
#
_entry.id   AF-A0AA38HK84-F1
#
_cell.length_a   1.000
_cell.length_b   1.000
_cell.length_c   1.000
_cell.angle_alpha   90.00
_cell.angle_beta   90.00
_cell.angle_gamma   90.00
#
_symmetry.space_group_name_H-M   'P 1'
#
loop_
_entity.id
_entity.type
_entity.pdbx_description
1 polymer ?
#
loop_
_entity_poly.entity_id
_entity_poly.type
_entity_poly.pdbx_seq_one_letter_code
_entity_poly.pdbx_strand_id
1 'polypeptide(L)'
;MFSNVLQYILRTKPYSRSQQHGQLFKKTSQLHQLLAIAVSLQPQRIDEQLHGALRETLGEKLLKLQKGDLETYQDMFLFSCPKFIPVGNPTSADPQLDPQRSQVELFMDKVHQQLLLNTLKSYLRLYASMPLYKLFGCKCGFLQVWSEGPPLTGTLVNNSGIDFYINETQDMVHVAATKMERRYGQYFVRQIVKFNGLNETLSKIQ
;
A
#
# COMPACT_ATOMS: atom_id res chain seq x y z
N MET A 1 -4.41 8.59 -3.19
CA MET A 1 -5.82 8.69 -2.75
C MET A 1 -5.90 9.20 -1.31
N PHE A 2 -5.52 8.40 -0.30
CA PHE A 2 -5.62 8.79 1.12
C PHE A 2 -4.88 10.09 1.49
N SER A 3 -3.66 10.31 0.99
CA SER A 3 -2.89 11.55 1.26
C SER A 3 -3.64 12.82 0.82
N ASN A 4 -4.24 12.80 -0.38
CA ASN A 4 -4.94 13.96 -0.92
C ASN A 4 -6.25 14.25 -0.14
N VAL A 5 -6.95 13.20 0.30
CA VAL A 5 -8.16 13.33 1.13
C VAL A 5 -7.82 13.87 2.51
N LEU A 6 -6.73 13.40 3.12
CA LEU A 6 -6.28 13.87 4.43
C LEU A 6 -5.76 15.32 4.38
N GLN A 7 -5.04 15.69 3.32
CA GLN A 7 -4.64 17.09 3.07
C GLN A 7 -5.84 18.00 2.86
N TYR A 8 -6.86 17.54 2.14
CA TYR A 8 -8.09 18.29 1.95
C TYR A 8 -8.82 18.51 3.29
N ILE A 9 -8.95 17.47 4.12
CA ILE A 9 -9.56 17.56 5.47
C ILE A 9 -8.77 18.52 6.38
N LEU A 10 -7.43 18.50 6.33
CA LEU A 10 -6.59 19.43 7.10
C LEU A 10 -6.80 20.89 6.68
N ARG A 11 -7.07 21.15 5.39
CA ARG A 11 -7.35 22.49 4.86
C ARG A 11 -8.77 22.99 5.16
N THR A 12 -9.75 22.08 5.24
CA THR A 12 -11.16 22.45 5.49
C THR A 12 -11.54 22.50 6.96
N LYS A 13 -10.65 22.05 7.87
CA LYS A 13 -10.82 22.08 9.34
C LYS A 13 -11.31 23.42 9.94
N PRO A 14 -10.86 24.61 9.49
CA PRO A 14 -11.31 25.87 10.10
C PRO A 14 -12.67 26.37 9.59
N TYR A 15 -13.20 25.83 8.50
CA TYR A 15 -14.39 26.38 7.81
C TYR A 15 -15.70 25.67 8.10
N SER A 16 -15.65 24.44 8.59
CA SER A 16 -16.85 23.70 8.89
C SER A 16 -17.20 23.95 10.37
N ARG A 17 -18.41 24.42 10.64
CA ARG A 17 -19.01 24.55 12.00
C ARG A 17 -20.37 23.85 11.96
N SER A 18 -20.43 22.58 12.33
CA SER A 18 -21.69 21.85 12.62
C SER A 18 -21.40 20.48 13.26
N GLN A 19 -22.40 19.87 13.90
CA GLN A 19 -22.32 18.60 14.64
C GLN A 19 -21.68 17.41 13.88
N GLN A 20 -21.52 17.53 12.56
CA GLN A 20 -20.80 16.57 11.72
C GLN A 20 -19.27 16.51 11.98
N HIS A 21 -18.69 17.50 12.68
CA HIS A 21 -17.25 17.48 13.04
C HIS A 21 -16.84 16.28 13.88
N GLY A 22 -17.66 15.89 14.86
CA GLY A 22 -17.31 14.79 15.76
C GLY A 22 -17.21 13.46 15.01
N GLN A 23 -18.12 13.23 14.07
CA GLN A 23 -18.12 12.03 13.23
C GLN A 23 -16.98 12.07 12.20
N LEU A 24 -16.74 13.22 11.58
CA LEU A 24 -15.66 13.42 10.61
C LEU A 24 -14.27 13.29 11.26
N PHE A 25 -14.12 13.78 12.49
CA PHE A 25 -12.88 13.63 13.27
C PHE A 25 -12.61 12.17 13.61
N LYS A 26 -13.62 11.42 14.09
CA LYS A 26 -13.48 9.97 14.35
C LYS A 26 -13.10 9.20 13.08
N LYS A 27 -13.76 9.50 11.96
CA LYS A 27 -13.44 8.91 10.65
C LYS A 27 -12.03 9.27 10.19
N THR A 28 -11.61 10.51 10.43
CA THR A 28 -10.25 10.97 10.14
C THR A 28 -9.23 10.20 10.97
N SER A 29 -9.48 9.99 12.26
CA SER A 29 -8.59 9.17 13.11
C SER A 29 -8.52 7.70 12.68
N GLN A 30 -9.63 7.11 12.25
CA GLN A 30 -9.65 5.76 11.66
C GLN A 30 -8.83 5.70 10.37
N LEU A 31 -8.94 6.72 9.51
CA LEU A 31 -8.14 6.81 8.29
C LEU A 31 -6.64 6.96 8.58
N HIS A 32 -6.25 7.71 9.62
CA HIS A 32 -4.85 7.79 10.04
C HIS A 32 -4.32 6.44 10.56
N GLN A 33 -5.13 5.66 11.27
CA GLN A 33 -4.73 4.32 11.73
C GLN A 33 -4.57 3.32 10.58
N LEU A 34 -5.46 3.34 9.59
CA LEU A 34 -5.31 2.53 8.37
C LEU A 34 -4.08 2.94 7.57
N LEU A 35 -3.82 4.25 7.47
CA LEU A 35 -2.61 4.74 6.82
C LEU A 35 -1.35 4.28 7.57
N ALA A 36 -1.36 4.34 8.90
CA ALA A 36 -0.24 3.85 9.72
C ALA A 36 0.08 2.38 9.46
N ILE A 37 -0.96 1.52 9.40
CA ILE A 37 -0.81 0.09 9.04
C ILE A 37 -0.25 -0.06 7.62
N ALA A 38 -0.79 0.66 6.64
CA ALA A 38 -0.34 0.55 5.25
C ALA A 38 1.14 0.96 5.10
N VAL A 39 1.58 1.94 5.88
CA VAL A 39 2.95 2.47 5.87
C VAL A 39 3.93 1.57 6.58
N SER A 40 3.52 0.92 7.67
CA SER A 40 4.36 -0.09 8.34
C SER A 40 4.53 -1.34 7.47
N LEU A 41 3.48 -1.74 6.75
CA LEU A 41 3.49 -2.89 5.85
C LEU A 41 4.22 -2.63 4.53
N GLN A 42 4.22 -1.40 4.02
CA GLN A 42 5.01 -1.00 2.87
C GLN A 42 5.57 0.41 3.08
N PRO A 43 6.90 0.55 3.31
CA PRO A 43 7.51 1.85 3.51
C PRO A 43 7.50 2.64 2.20
N GLN A 44 6.46 3.43 1.99
CA GLN A 44 6.34 4.37 0.88
C GLN A 44 6.69 5.78 1.37
N ARG A 45 7.31 6.59 0.50
CA ARG A 45 7.55 8.01 0.81
C ARG A 45 6.20 8.74 0.83
N ILE A 46 5.80 9.22 2.01
CA ILE A 46 4.62 10.05 2.22
C ILE A 46 5.08 11.51 2.42
N ASP A 47 4.17 12.45 2.20
CA ASP A 47 4.37 13.86 2.52
C ASP A 47 4.69 14.09 4.01
N GLU A 48 5.63 15.00 4.25
CA GLU A 48 6.21 15.29 5.56
C GLU A 48 5.19 15.87 6.55
N GLN A 49 4.23 16.66 6.06
CA GLN A 49 3.11 17.19 6.87
C GLN A 49 2.19 16.07 7.38
N LEU A 50 1.95 15.05 6.54
CA LEU A 50 1.10 13.92 6.90
C LEU A 50 1.84 12.96 7.85
N HIS A 51 3.14 12.74 7.60
CA HIS A 51 4.02 12.01 8.52
C HIS A 51 4.11 12.67 9.90
N GLY A 52 4.20 14.01 9.95
CA GLY A 52 4.18 14.77 11.20
C GLY A 52 2.88 14.54 11.99
N ALA A 53 1.72 14.74 11.36
CA ALA A 53 0.42 14.52 11.99
C ALA A 53 0.19 13.05 12.43
N LEU A 54 0.70 12.09 11.65
CA LEU A 54 0.64 10.67 11.97
C LEU A 54 1.51 10.34 13.19
N ARG A 55 2.72 10.93 13.27
CA ARG A 55 3.64 10.73 14.41
C ARG A 55 3.12 11.34 15.70
N GLU A 56 2.46 12.49 15.62
CA GLU A 56 1.84 13.14 16.78
C GLU A 56 0.66 12.34 17.34
N THR A 57 -0.16 11.73 16.49
CA THR A 57 -1.38 11.03 16.92
C THR A 57 -1.19 9.54 17.20
N LEU A 58 -0.23 8.90 16.53
CA LEU A 58 -0.04 7.46 16.52
C LEU A 58 1.42 7.04 16.75
N GLY A 59 2.29 7.94 17.25
CA GLY A 59 3.72 7.69 17.40
C GLY A 59 4.09 6.43 18.19
N GLU A 60 3.43 6.18 19.33
CA GLU A 60 3.69 4.97 20.14
C GLU A 60 3.22 3.70 19.44
N LYS A 61 2.04 3.75 18.80
CA LYS A 61 1.51 2.62 18.02
C LYS A 61 2.40 2.32 16.81
N LEU A 62 2.92 3.35 16.14
CA LEU A 62 3.86 3.21 15.03
C LEU A 62 5.16 2.54 15.45
N LEU A 63 5.70 2.86 16.63
CA LEU A 63 6.89 2.19 17.16
C LEU A 63 6.64 0.70 17.43
N LYS A 64 5.47 0.33 17.95
CA LYS A 64 5.06 -1.07 18.15
C LYS A 64 4.84 -1.79 16.80
N LEU A 65 4.22 -1.11 15.83
CA LEU A 65 4.05 -1.63 14.47
C LEU A 65 5.38 -1.85 13.74
N GLN A 66 6.39 -0.99 14.00
CA GLN A 66 7.73 -1.13 13.45
C GLN A 66 8.51 -2.29 14.08
N LYS A 67 8.25 -2.59 15.36
CA LYS A 67 8.77 -3.80 16.03
C LYS A 67 8.08 -5.08 15.55
N GLY A 68 6.92 -4.98 14.91
CA GLY A 68 6.16 -6.11 14.39
C GLY A 68 5.18 -6.71 15.38
N ASP A 69 4.72 -5.95 16.39
CA ASP A 69 3.74 -6.43 17.37
C ASP A 69 2.38 -6.71 16.71
N LEU A 70 2.04 -7.99 16.55
CA LEU A 70 0.85 -8.43 15.83
C LEU A 70 -0.46 -8.04 16.52
N GLU A 71 -0.50 -8.04 17.85
CA GLU A 71 -1.68 -7.60 18.60
C GLU A 71 -2.05 -6.14 18.31
N THR A 72 -1.04 -5.28 18.11
CA THR A 72 -1.29 -3.86 17.78
C THR A 72 -1.90 -3.71 16.38
N TYR A 73 -1.57 -4.60 15.43
CA TYR A 73 -2.24 -4.64 14.12
C TYR A 73 -3.72 -5.03 14.26
N GLN A 74 -4.03 -5.96 15.17
CA GLN A 74 -5.41 -6.41 15.42
C GLN A 74 -6.28 -5.26 15.92
N ASP A 75 -5.80 -4.55 16.94
CA ASP A 75 -6.55 -3.49 17.60
C ASP A 75 -6.77 -2.30 16.67
N MET A 76 -5.75 -1.95 15.89
CA MET A 76 -5.86 -0.85 14.91
C MET A 76 -6.76 -1.21 13.74
N PHE A 77 -6.80 -2.48 13.32
CA PHE A 77 -7.74 -2.97 12.31
C PHE A 77 -9.17 -2.93 12.83
N LEU A 78 -9.42 -3.50 14.02
CA LEU A 78 -10.75 -3.50 14.65
C LEU A 78 -11.30 -2.09 14.91
N PHE A 79 -10.45 -1.13 15.28
CA PHE A 79 -10.85 0.26 15.47
C PHE A 79 -11.20 0.96 14.15
N SER A 80 -10.50 0.61 13.08
CA SER A 80 -10.60 1.29 11.79
C SER A 80 -11.64 0.67 10.85
N CYS A 81 -11.95 -0.61 11.03
CA CYS A 81 -12.88 -1.33 10.18
C CYS A 81 -14.33 -0.90 10.44
N PRO A 82 -15.13 -0.67 9.38
CA PRO A 82 -16.57 -0.53 9.53
C PRO A 82 -17.17 -1.85 10.04
N LYS A 83 -18.36 -1.79 10.65
CA LYS A 83 -19.09 -2.99 11.07
C LYS A 83 -19.33 -3.88 9.84
N PHE A 84 -18.85 -5.10 9.90
CA PHE A 84 -19.01 -6.06 8.81
C PHE A 84 -20.40 -6.66 8.88
N ILE A 85 -21.12 -6.62 7.75
CA ILE A 85 -22.45 -7.19 7.63
C ILE A 85 -22.27 -8.65 7.19
N PRO A 86 -22.82 -9.62 7.93
CA PRO A 86 -22.82 -11.01 7.48
C PRO A 86 -23.62 -11.13 6.19
N VAL A 87 -23.03 -11.71 5.16
CA VAL A 87 -23.73 -12.06 3.93
C VAL A 87 -24.37 -13.42 4.14
N GLY A 88 -25.57 -13.44 4.72
CA GLY A 88 -26.30 -14.68 5.02
C GLY A 88 -27.79 -14.44 5.22
N ASN A 89 -28.60 -15.32 4.63
CA ASN A 89 -30.05 -15.29 4.79
C ASN A 89 -30.40 -15.61 6.26
N PRO A 90 -31.35 -14.89 6.89
CA PRO A 90 -31.67 -15.04 8.32
C PRO A 90 -32.40 -16.36 8.67
N THR A 91 -32.45 -17.35 7.76
CA THR A 91 -33.38 -18.50 7.84
C THR A 91 -32.73 -19.85 8.08
N SER A 92 -31.40 -19.97 8.11
CA SER A 92 -30.74 -21.19 8.58
C SER A 92 -30.06 -20.94 9.91
N ALA A 93 -30.48 -21.69 10.92
CA ALA A 93 -29.98 -21.69 12.28
C ALA A 93 -28.57 -22.30 12.38
N ASP A 94 -27.63 -21.81 11.58
CA ASP A 94 -26.21 -22.13 11.76
C ASP A 94 -25.59 -21.05 12.65
N PRO A 95 -25.04 -21.43 13.82
CA PRO A 95 -24.45 -20.46 14.74
C PRO A 95 -23.22 -19.81 14.12
N GLN A 96 -23.33 -18.50 13.93
CA GLN A 96 -22.28 -17.55 14.33
C GLN A 96 -20.87 -17.85 13.80
N LEU A 97 -20.62 -17.70 12.51
CA LEU A 97 -19.28 -17.26 12.10
C LEU A 97 -19.28 -15.73 12.23
N ASP A 98 -18.72 -15.19 13.31
CA ASP A 98 -18.54 -13.75 13.48
C ASP A 98 -17.76 -13.24 12.26
N PRO A 99 -18.39 -12.48 11.33
CA PRO A 99 -17.73 -12.10 10.07
C PRO A 99 -16.49 -11.24 10.34
N GLN A 100 -16.49 -10.53 11.46
CA GLN A 100 -15.36 -9.73 11.92
C GLN A 100 -14.16 -10.61 12.30
N ARG A 101 -14.37 -11.77 12.95
CA ARG A 101 -13.27 -12.66 13.37
C ARG A 101 -12.59 -13.32 12.19
N SER A 102 -13.38 -13.83 11.24
CA SER A 102 -12.84 -14.45 10.02
C SER A 102 -12.02 -13.46 9.18
N GLN A 103 -12.46 -12.20 9.10
CA GLN A 103 -11.70 -11.17 8.38
C GLN A 103 -10.45 -10.70 9.11
N VAL A 104 -10.47 -10.64 10.44
CA VAL A 104 -9.26 -10.38 11.22
C VAL A 104 -8.24 -11.48 11.01
N GLU A 105 -8.66 -12.74 11.00
CA GLU A 105 -7.77 -13.89 10.76
C GLU A 105 -7.14 -13.84 9.36
N LEU A 106 -7.96 -13.57 8.33
CA LEU A 106 -7.47 -13.37 6.96
C LEU A 106 -6.49 -12.20 6.86
N PHE A 107 -6.81 -11.09 7.55
CA PHE A 107 -5.92 -9.93 7.61
C PHE A 107 -4.59 -10.27 8.28
N MET A 108 -4.62 -11.02 9.38
CA MET A 108 -3.41 -11.46 10.07
C MET A 108 -2.53 -12.33 9.20
N ASP A 109 -3.08 -13.32 8.49
CA ASP A 109 -2.31 -14.14 7.55
C ASP A 109 -1.62 -13.28 6.48
N LYS A 110 -2.32 -12.27 5.95
CA LYS A 110 -1.75 -11.32 4.98
C LYS A 110 -0.65 -10.45 5.58
N VAL A 111 -0.82 -9.97 6.82
CA VAL A 111 0.20 -9.18 7.53
C VAL A 111 1.48 -10.01 7.75
N HIS A 112 1.36 -11.27 8.18
CA HIS A 112 2.49 -12.17 8.34
C HIS A 112 3.23 -12.39 7.01
N GLN A 113 2.49 -12.67 5.95
CA GLN A 113 3.07 -12.82 4.60
C GLN A 113 3.83 -11.55 4.20
N GLN A 114 3.25 -10.37 4.42
CA GLN A 114 3.86 -9.10 4.03
C GLN A 114 5.09 -8.72 4.88
N LEU A 115 5.14 -9.09 6.17
CA LEU A 115 6.34 -8.92 7.00
C LEU A 115 7.51 -9.74 6.48
N LEU A 116 7.28 -11.01 6.12
CA LEU A 116 8.29 -11.87 5.51
C LEU A 116 8.80 -11.27 4.18
N LEU A 117 7.90 -10.69 3.38
CA LEU A 117 8.27 -10.01 2.14
C LEU A 117 9.17 -8.80 2.38
N ASN A 118 8.93 -8.01 3.43
CA ASN A 118 9.77 -6.86 3.74
C ASN A 118 11.19 -7.29 4.14
N THR A 119 11.32 -8.36 4.92
CA THR A 119 12.61 -8.95 5.30
C THR A 119 13.34 -9.53 4.08
N LEU A 120 12.61 -10.22 3.21
CA LEU A 120 13.16 -10.79 1.99
C LEU A 120 13.61 -9.67 1.03
N LYS A 121 12.83 -8.59 0.89
CA LYS A 121 13.20 -7.42 0.10
C LYS A 121 14.45 -6.73 0.63
N SER A 122 14.59 -6.57 1.95
CA SER A 122 15.79 -5.95 2.53
C SER A 122 17.03 -6.81 2.30
N TYR A 123 16.90 -8.14 2.43
CA TYR A 123 17.97 -9.09 2.12
C TYR A 123 18.36 -9.04 0.64
N LEU A 124 17.38 -9.16 -0.28
CA LEU A 124 17.63 -9.13 -1.72
C LEU A 124 18.24 -7.81 -2.21
N ARG A 125 17.89 -6.67 -1.60
CA ARG A 125 18.50 -5.37 -1.93
C ARG A 125 20.00 -5.31 -1.67
N LEU A 126 20.54 -6.17 -0.79
CA LEU A 126 21.98 -6.22 -0.53
C LEU A 126 22.76 -7.00 -1.59
N TYR A 127 22.09 -7.89 -2.34
CA TYR A 127 22.73 -8.70 -3.38
C TYR A 127 22.59 -8.02 -4.73
N ALA A 128 23.67 -7.44 -5.26
CA ALA A 128 23.67 -6.90 -6.62
C ALA A 128 23.55 -8.01 -7.69
N SER A 129 24.12 -9.20 -7.40
CA SER A 129 23.96 -10.40 -8.20
C SER A 129 23.98 -11.64 -7.29
N MET A 130 23.21 -12.66 -7.64
CA MET A 130 23.23 -13.96 -6.97
C MET A 130 22.98 -15.11 -7.96
N PRO A 131 23.55 -16.29 -7.72
CA PRO A 131 23.34 -17.43 -8.61
C PRO A 131 21.92 -17.99 -8.52
N LEU A 132 21.39 -18.47 -9.65
CA LEU A 132 20.02 -18.98 -9.80
C LEU A 132 19.63 -20.05 -8.76
N TYR A 133 20.54 -20.96 -8.39
CA TYR A 133 20.25 -22.02 -7.41
C TYR A 133 19.87 -21.50 -6.02
N LYS A 134 20.31 -20.29 -5.63
CA LYS A 134 19.92 -19.67 -4.34
C LYS A 134 18.51 -19.08 -4.37
N LEU A 135 18.02 -18.73 -5.56
CA LEU A 135 16.66 -18.22 -5.76
C LEU A 135 15.61 -19.32 -5.69
N PHE A 136 15.90 -20.53 -6.18
CA PHE A 136 14.93 -21.63 -6.19
C PHE A 136 14.51 -22.11 -4.80
N GLY A 137 15.36 -21.94 -3.78
CA GLY A 137 14.99 -22.20 -2.38
C GLY A 137 14.13 -21.10 -1.75
N CYS A 138 14.10 -19.91 -2.37
CA CYS A 138 13.27 -18.81 -1.95
C CYS A 138 11.86 -19.05 -2.53
N LYS A 139 10.85 -19.26 -1.69
CA LYS A 139 9.44 -19.38 -2.11
C LYS A 139 8.96 -18.06 -2.70
N CYS A 140 9.37 -17.75 -3.93
CA CYS A 140 9.21 -16.44 -4.56
C CYS A 140 7.77 -16.15 -5.02
N GLY A 141 6.87 -17.15 -4.93
CA GLY A 141 5.43 -16.99 -5.19
C GLY A 141 4.76 -15.95 -4.28
N PHE A 142 5.41 -15.55 -3.18
CA PHE A 142 4.91 -14.51 -2.29
C PHE A 142 5.11 -13.07 -2.82
N LEU A 143 5.94 -12.82 -3.83
CA LEU A 143 6.19 -11.45 -4.33
C LEU A 143 5.11 -10.92 -5.30
N GLN A 144 4.12 -11.77 -5.62
CA GLN A 144 3.06 -11.43 -6.54
C GLN A 144 1.90 -10.76 -5.81
N VAL A 145 1.51 -9.58 -6.30
CA VAL A 145 0.33 -8.86 -5.85
C VAL A 145 -0.64 -8.84 -7.01
N TRP A 146 -1.90 -9.11 -6.70
CA TRP A 146 -2.98 -9.01 -7.67
C TRP A 146 -3.08 -7.56 -8.17
N SER A 147 -2.92 -7.32 -9.47
CA SER A 147 -2.94 -5.95 -10.02
C SER A 147 -4.29 -5.57 -10.59
N GLU A 148 -4.90 -6.42 -11.44
CA GLU A 148 -6.13 -6.09 -12.18
C GLU A 148 -6.96 -7.35 -12.53
N GLY A 149 -8.29 -7.27 -12.43
CA GLY A 149 -9.24 -8.29 -12.89
C GLY A 149 -10.46 -8.52 -11.98
N PRO A 150 -11.27 -9.57 -12.21
CA PRO A 150 -12.15 -10.17 -11.20
C PRO A 150 -11.33 -10.97 -10.16
N PRO A 151 -11.79 -11.15 -8.91
CA PRO A 151 -11.04 -11.83 -7.84
C PRO A 151 -10.52 -13.23 -8.18
N LEU A 152 -11.11 -13.89 -9.18
CA LEU A 152 -10.80 -15.26 -9.62
C LEU A 152 -9.99 -15.34 -10.94
N THR A 153 -9.86 -14.25 -11.70
CA THR A 153 -9.25 -14.24 -13.06
C THR A 153 -8.20 -13.16 -13.26
N GLY A 154 -7.85 -12.40 -12.21
CA GLY A 154 -6.85 -11.35 -12.33
C GLY A 154 -5.44 -11.87 -12.54
N THR A 155 -4.63 -11.09 -13.23
CA THR A 155 -3.22 -11.38 -13.45
C THR A 155 -2.40 -11.02 -12.22
N LEU A 156 -1.53 -11.95 -11.84
CA LEU A 156 -0.59 -11.74 -10.74
C LEU A 156 0.60 -10.95 -11.28
N VAL A 157 0.81 -9.75 -10.75
CA VAL A 157 1.92 -8.88 -11.16
C VAL A 157 2.87 -8.71 -9.97
N ASN A 158 4.17 -8.68 -10.26
CA ASN A 158 5.17 -8.44 -9.25
C ASN A 158 5.09 -6.98 -8.76
N ASN A 159 4.72 -6.76 -7.49
CA ASN A 159 4.73 -5.44 -6.85
C ASN A 159 5.81 -5.35 -5.76
N SER A 160 6.86 -6.16 -5.87
CA SER A 160 7.91 -6.20 -4.87
C SER A 160 8.83 -4.97 -4.88
N GLY A 161 8.79 -4.16 -5.95
CA GLY A 161 9.73 -3.04 -6.15
C GLY A 161 11.18 -3.51 -6.34
N ILE A 162 11.33 -4.77 -6.78
CA ILE A 162 12.58 -5.44 -7.11
C ILE A 162 12.39 -6.09 -8.47
N ASP A 163 13.27 -5.73 -9.39
CA ASP A 163 13.34 -6.29 -10.74
C ASP A 163 14.49 -7.27 -10.82
N PHE A 164 14.24 -8.42 -11.45
CA PHE A 164 15.24 -9.47 -11.66
C PHE A 164 15.60 -9.54 -13.13
N TYR A 165 16.89 -9.55 -13.44
CA TYR A 165 17.41 -9.78 -14.78
C TYR A 165 18.31 -11.01 -14.77
N ILE A 166 18.09 -11.93 -15.70
CA ILE A 166 18.92 -13.13 -15.84
C ILE A 166 19.96 -12.84 -16.92
N ASN A 167 21.25 -13.00 -16.59
CA ASN A 167 22.30 -13.03 -17.61
C ASN A 167 22.41 -14.46 -18.14
N GLU A 168 21.98 -14.67 -19.38
CA GLU A 168 21.95 -15.99 -20.06
C GLU A 168 23.32 -16.68 -20.14
N THR A 169 24.42 -15.94 -19.97
CA THR A 169 25.80 -16.45 -20.12
C THR A 169 26.43 -16.95 -18.82
N GLN A 170 25.85 -16.68 -17.64
CA GLN A 170 26.51 -16.97 -16.36
C GLN A 170 25.61 -17.56 -15.27
N ASP A 171 24.35 -17.94 -15.54
CA ASP A 171 23.40 -18.46 -14.52
C ASP A 171 23.27 -17.56 -13.27
N MET A 172 23.51 -16.26 -13.45
CA MET A 172 23.45 -15.24 -12.40
C MET A 172 22.22 -14.36 -12.60
N VAL A 173 21.50 -14.13 -11.49
CA VAL A 173 20.39 -13.17 -11.43
C VAL A 173 20.89 -11.87 -10.84
N HIS A 174 20.73 -10.80 -11.61
CA HIS A 174 20.93 -9.44 -11.15
C HIS A 174 19.66 -8.91 -10.51
N VAL A 175 19.80 -8.41 -9.29
CA VAL A 175 18.71 -7.80 -8.54
C VAL A 175 18.84 -6.29 -8.69
N ALA A 176 17.91 -5.67 -9.42
CA ALA A 176 17.83 -4.23 -9.55
C ALA A 176 16.71 -3.71 -8.64
N ALA A 177 17.05 -2.84 -7.69
CA ALA A 177 16.03 -2.14 -6.94
C ALA A 177 15.38 -1.09 -7.85
N THR A 178 14.08 -1.22 -8.11
CA THR A 178 13.33 -0.20 -8.86
C THR A 178 13.28 1.07 -8.01
N LYS A 179 14.12 2.04 -8.36
CA LYS A 179 14.08 3.36 -7.72
C LYS A 179 12.77 4.01 -8.18
N MET A 180 11.81 4.20 -7.28
CA MET A 180 10.64 5.04 -7.57
C MET A 180 11.14 6.47 -7.79
N GLU A 181 11.50 6.80 -9.03
CA GLU A 181 11.82 8.16 -9.41
C GLU A 181 10.57 9.04 -9.32
N ARG A 182 10.77 10.28 -8.84
CA ARG A 182 9.70 11.27 -8.88
C ARG A 182 9.33 11.49 -10.34
N ARG A 183 8.03 11.45 -10.65
CA ARG A 183 7.47 11.58 -12.02
C ARG A 183 7.71 12.96 -12.68
N TYR A 184 8.69 13.74 -12.23
CA TYR A 184 9.04 15.02 -12.85
C TYR A 184 9.37 14.84 -14.34
N GLY A 185 10.19 13.84 -14.67
CA GLY A 185 10.51 13.53 -16.08
C GLY A 185 9.26 13.23 -16.91
N GLN A 186 8.33 12.43 -16.39
CA GLN A 186 7.07 12.14 -17.07
C GLN A 186 6.19 13.38 -17.22
N TYR A 187 6.21 14.31 -16.27
CA TYR A 187 5.50 15.59 -16.38
C TYR A 187 6.08 16.45 -17.50
N PHE A 188 7.41 16.57 -17.58
CA PHE A 188 8.10 17.28 -18.66
C PHE A 188 7.82 16.64 -20.01
N VAL A 189 7.94 15.32 -20.14
CA VAL A 189 7.65 14.60 -21.39
C VAL A 189 6.20 14.83 -21.83
N ARG A 190 5.23 14.74 -20.91
CA ARG A 190 3.82 15.03 -21.23
C ARG A 190 3.62 16.47 -21.68
N GLN A 191 4.30 17.43 -21.05
CA GLN A 191 4.18 18.84 -21.41
C GLN A 191 4.82 19.13 -22.78
N ILE A 192 5.96 18.51 -23.09
CA ILE A 192 6.63 18.60 -24.40
C ILE A 192 5.73 18.02 -25.49
N VAL A 193 5.12 16.84 -25.26
CA VAL A 193 4.20 16.22 -26.22
C VAL A 193 2.98 17.12 -26.48
N LYS A 194 2.40 17.70 -25.42
CA LYS A 194 1.31 18.67 -25.56
C LYS A 194 1.73 19.91 -26.34
N PHE A 195 2.93 20.43 -26.07
CA PHE A 195 3.46 21.60 -26.75
C PHE A 195 3.69 21.36 -28.24
N ASN A 196 4.28 20.21 -28.60
CA ASN A 196 4.46 19.81 -30.00
C ASN A 196 3.11 19.65 -30.72
N GLY A 197 2.12 19.03 -30.06
CA GLY A 197 0.77 18.93 -30.62
C GLY A 197 0.12 20.30 -30.88
N LEU A 198 0.31 21.27 -29.97
CA LEU A 198 -0.14 22.65 -30.19
C LEU A 198 0.60 23.31 -31.37
N ASN A 199 1.90 23.10 -31.48
CA ASN A 199 2.72 23.67 -32.56
C ASN A 199 2.30 23.12 -33.94
N GLU A 200 1.96 21.83 -34.03
CA GLU A 200 1.41 21.22 -35.24
C GLU A 200 0.01 21.74 -35.60
N THR A 201 -0.81 22.12 -34.61
CA THR A 201 -2.10 22.76 -34.89
C THR A 201 -1.93 24.20 -35.36
N LEU A 202 -0.96 24.93 -34.82
CA LEU A 202 -0.63 26.29 -35.25
C LEU A 202 -0.09 26.33 -36.68
N SER A 203 0.78 25.39 -37.05
CA SER A 203 1.32 25.30 -38.41
C SER A 203 0.29 24.90 -39.47
N LYS A 204 -0.86 24.34 -39.08
CA LYS A 204 -1.99 24.03 -39.98
C LYS A 204 -2.96 25.19 -40.18
N ILE A 205 -2.91 26.20 -39.31
CA ILE A 205 -3.79 27.38 -39.34
C ILE A 205 -3.15 28.54 -40.11
N GLN A 206 -1.83 28.49 -40.29
CA GLN A 206 -1.02 29.47 -41.01
C GLN A 206 -0.80 29.05 -42.47
#